data_AF-A0A1B7MQR2-F1
#
_entry.id   AF-A0A1B7MQR2-F1
#
_cell.length_a   1.000
_cell.length_b   1.000
_cell.length_c   1.000
_cell.angle_alpha   90.00
_cell.angle_beta   90.00
_cell.angle_gamma   90.00
#
_symmetry.space_group_name_H-M   'P 1'
#
loop_
_entity.id
_entity.type
_entity.pdbx_description
1 polymer ?
#
loop_
_entity_poly.entity_id
_entity_poly.type
_entity_poly.pdbx_seq_one_letter_code
_entity_poly.pdbx_strand_id
1 'polypeptide(L)'
;PWITYKEWSEIYGDIIYSRILNQNVIILNSEKVARALLEQRSSNYSDRPRFTMPFARFGVSFRTPMRGYGDAWRKHRRIFHQAFRPEAAVIYRPMQLRKAHQLLLELLHDPGNYEHHLETH
;
A
#
# COMPACT_ATOMS: atom_id res chain seq x y z
N PRO A 1 -8.59 -9.21 -8.76
CA PRO A 1 -8.39 -10.52 -8.11
C PRO A 1 -9.04 -10.69 -6.72
N TRP A 2 -9.47 -9.62 -6.04
CA TRP A 2 -10.06 -9.73 -4.68
C TRP A 2 -11.38 -10.51 -4.64
N ILE A 3 -12.19 -10.47 -5.71
CA ILE A 3 -13.46 -11.22 -5.82
C ILE A 3 -13.18 -12.72 -5.72
N THR A 4 -12.26 -13.24 -6.53
CA THR A 4 -11.86 -14.66 -6.52
C THR A 4 -11.30 -15.09 -5.17
N TYR A 5 -10.49 -14.25 -4.51
CA TYR A 5 -9.95 -14.59 -3.18
C TYR A 5 -11.04 -14.68 -2.11
N LYS A 6 -12.11 -13.89 -2.26
CA LYS A 6 -13.29 -13.98 -1.39
C LYS A 6 -14.10 -15.24 -1.68
N GLU A 7 -14.34 -15.59 -2.94
CA GLU A 7 -14.99 -16.86 -3.30
C GLU A 7 -14.22 -18.05 -2.73
N TRP A 8 -12.89 -18.04 -2.83
CA TRP A 8 -12.06 -19.08 -2.24
C TRP A 8 -12.15 -19.14 -0.71
N SER A 9 -12.42 -18.02 -0.04
CA SER A 9 -12.62 -18.00 1.42
C SER A 9 -13.83 -18.81 1.85
N GLU A 10 -14.87 -18.84 1.03
CA GLU A 10 -16.10 -19.60 1.31
C GLU A 10 -15.87 -21.10 1.13
N ILE A 11 -14.93 -21.49 0.27
CA ILE A 11 -14.62 -22.89 -0.05
C ILE A 11 -13.54 -23.46 0.88
N TYR A 12 -12.47 -22.70 1.12
CA TYR A 12 -11.24 -23.17 1.77
C TYR A 12 -10.98 -22.52 3.14
N GLY A 13 -11.75 -21.50 3.51
CA GLY A 13 -11.63 -20.79 4.78
C GLY A 13 -10.71 -19.56 4.74
N ASP A 14 -10.37 -19.07 5.93
CA ASP A 14 -9.75 -17.76 6.13
C ASP A 14 -8.28 -17.65 5.72
N ILE A 15 -7.57 -18.77 5.59
CA ILE A 15 -6.15 -18.83 5.22
C ILE A 15 -5.98 -19.80 4.06
N ILE A 16 -5.52 -19.29 2.93
CA ILE A 16 -5.44 -20.05 1.69
C ILE A 16 -4.02 -20.00 1.16
N TYR A 17 -3.46 -21.16 0.83
CA TYR A 17 -2.19 -21.25 0.15
C TYR A 17 -2.38 -21.42 -1.36
N SER A 18 -1.65 -20.65 -2.16
CA SER A 18 -1.63 -20.78 -3.61
C SER A 18 -0.23 -20.51 -4.17
N ARG A 19 0.08 -21.09 -5.32
CA ARG A 19 1.33 -20.83 -6.04
C ARG A 19 1.01 -20.00 -7.28
N ILE A 20 1.40 -18.73 -7.27
CA ILE A 20 1.13 -17.76 -8.33
C ILE A 20 2.48 -17.31 -8.92
N LEU A 21 2.66 -17.42 -10.24
CA LEU A 21 3.91 -17.03 -10.93
C LEU A 21 5.17 -17.62 -10.27
N ASN A 22 5.10 -18.90 -9.91
CA ASN A 22 6.16 -19.62 -9.21
C ASN A 22 6.52 -19.09 -7.80
N GLN A 23 5.67 -18.24 -7.22
CA GLN A 23 5.80 -17.72 -5.86
C GLN A 23 4.75 -18.35 -4.94
N ASN A 24 5.18 -18.66 -3.73
CA ASN A 24 4.30 -19.15 -2.67
C ASN A 24 3.54 -17.95 -2.09
N VAL A 25 2.21 -17.97 -2.20
CA VAL A 25 1.33 -16.90 -1.74
C VAL A 25 0.39 -17.46 -0.68
N ILE A 26 0.33 -16.76 0.45
CA ILE A 26 -0.68 -17.00 1.50
C ILE A 26 -1.67 -15.85 1.45
N ILE A 27 -2.94 -16.18 1.19
CA ILE A 27 -4.06 -15.25 1.13
C ILE A 27 -4.74 -15.28 2.49
N LEU A 28 -4.94 -14.10 3.08
CA LEU A 28 -5.60 -13.92 4.39
C LEU A 28 -6.94 -13.23 4.15
N ASN A 29 -8.04 -13.95 4.38
CA ASN A 29 -9.41 -13.46 4.17
C ASN A 29 -10.12 -13.02 5.46
N SER A 30 -9.44 -13.10 6.61
CA SER A 30 -9.96 -12.69 7.92
C SER A 30 -9.16 -11.52 8.49
N GLU A 31 -9.86 -10.46 8.90
CA GLU A 31 -9.26 -9.29 9.55
C GLU A 31 -8.50 -9.70 10.83
N LYS A 32 -9.07 -10.60 11.62
CA LYS A 32 -8.44 -11.10 12.85
C LYS A 32 -7.08 -11.75 12.56
N VAL A 33 -7.01 -12.58 11.52
CA VAL A 33 -5.78 -13.24 11.11
C VAL A 33 -4.79 -12.24 10.51
N ALA A 34 -5.26 -11.34 9.66
CA ALA A 34 -4.44 -10.29 9.06
C ALA A 34 -3.79 -9.40 10.13
N ARG A 35 -4.56 -8.98 11.16
CA ARG A 35 -4.03 -8.22 12.29
C ARG A 35 -3.01 -9.01 13.12
N ALA A 36 -3.29 -10.28 13.40
CA ALA A 36 -2.38 -11.13 14.16
C ALA A 36 -1.03 -11.34 13.44
N LEU A 37 -1.04 -11.50 12.11
CA LEU A 37 0.17 -11.77 11.33
C LEU A 37 0.88 -10.48 10.86
N LEU A 38 0.15 -9.55 10.26
CA LEU A 38 0.72 -8.40 9.57
C LEU A 38 0.92 -7.18 10.46
N GLU A 39 0.28 -7.11 11.63
CA GLU A 39 0.46 -6.01 12.59
C GLU A 39 1.24 -6.49 13.82
N GLN A 40 0.65 -7.41 14.59
CA GLN A 40 1.23 -7.87 15.87
C GLN A 40 2.56 -8.63 15.67
N ARG A 41 2.69 -9.37 14.57
CA ARG A 41 3.90 -10.14 14.20
C ARG A 41 4.56 -9.59 12.93
N SER A 42 4.38 -8.31 12.67
CA SER A 42 4.87 -7.63 11.45
C SER A 42 6.37 -7.82 11.20
N SER A 43 7.19 -7.95 12.24
CA SER A 43 8.63 -8.23 12.11
C SER A 43 8.94 -9.56 11.45
N ASN A 44 8.03 -10.54 11.52
CA ASN A 44 8.21 -11.88 10.97
C ASN A 44 7.66 -11.99 9.54
N TYR A 45 6.56 -11.31 9.26
CA TYR A 45 5.77 -11.55 8.03
C TYR A 45 5.72 -10.39 7.05
N SER A 46 6.03 -9.16 7.47
CA SER A 46 5.84 -7.97 6.62
C SER A 46 7.08 -7.53 5.86
N ASP A 47 8.11 -8.38 5.77
CA ASP A 47 9.32 -8.06 5.02
C ASP A 47 9.08 -8.01 3.51
N ARG A 48 9.93 -7.31 2.77
CA ARG A 48 9.74 -7.13 1.32
C ARG A 48 10.18 -8.39 0.57
N PRO A 49 9.30 -8.98 -0.26
CA PRO A 49 9.67 -10.15 -1.04
C PRO A 49 10.86 -9.81 -1.96
N ARG A 50 11.76 -10.77 -2.13
CA ARG A 50 12.87 -10.64 -3.08
C ARG A 50 12.31 -10.78 -4.49
N PHE A 51 12.28 -9.67 -5.23
CA PHE A 51 11.83 -9.67 -6.62
C PHE A 51 12.91 -10.29 -7.52
N THR A 52 12.47 -11.07 -8.52
CA THR A 52 13.33 -11.66 -9.56
C THR A 52 14.14 -10.59 -10.30
N MET A 53 13.56 -9.40 -10.49
CA MET A 53 14.26 -8.21 -10.96
C MET A 53 14.53 -7.27 -9.77
N PRO A 54 15.80 -7.12 -9.33
CA PRO A 54 16.10 -6.27 -8.19
C PRO A 54 15.82 -4.80 -8.51
N PHE A 55 15.10 -4.10 -7.63
CA PHE A 55 14.92 -2.65 -7.68
C PHE A 55 16.23 -1.86 -7.72
N ALA A 56 17.34 -2.47 -7.30
CA ALA A 56 18.68 -1.92 -7.43
C ALA A 56 19.06 -1.63 -8.89
N ARG A 57 18.61 -2.46 -9.84
CA ARG A 57 18.88 -2.24 -11.28
C ARG A 57 18.15 -1.01 -11.83
N PHE A 58 17.07 -0.59 -11.19
CA PHE A 58 16.33 0.63 -11.52
C PHE A 58 16.77 1.83 -10.67
N GLY A 59 17.79 1.67 -9.82
CA GLY A 59 18.24 2.74 -8.93
C GLY A 59 17.24 3.14 -7.84
N VAL A 60 16.13 2.41 -7.65
CA VAL A 60 15.06 2.79 -6.69
C VAL A 60 15.11 2.00 -5.38
N SER A 61 16.16 1.19 -5.17
CA SER A 61 16.36 0.41 -3.94
C SER A 61 16.45 1.28 -2.67
N PHE A 62 16.79 2.56 -2.81
CA PHE A 62 16.86 3.47 -1.66
C PHE A 62 15.49 3.86 -1.11
N ARG A 63 14.41 3.71 -1.90
CA ARG A 63 13.04 4.09 -1.51
C ARG A 63 12.57 3.20 -0.36
N THR A 64 11.96 3.81 0.65
CA THR A 64 11.46 3.13 1.86
C THR A 64 10.59 1.90 1.59
N PRO A 65 9.66 1.92 0.62
CA PRO A 65 8.82 0.76 0.33
C PRO A 65 9.60 -0.43 -0.26
N MET A 66 10.78 -0.19 -0.81
CA MET A 66 11.60 -1.20 -1.50
C MET A 66 12.70 -1.77 -0.60
N ARG A 67 12.85 -1.23 0.62
CA ARG A 67 13.82 -1.72 1.62
C ARG A 67 13.18 -2.80 2.49
N GLY A 68 13.94 -3.86 2.74
CA GLY A 68 13.59 -4.85 3.75
C GLY A 68 13.72 -4.28 5.17
N TYR A 69 13.16 -5.00 6.15
CA TYR A 69 13.29 -4.63 7.55
C TYR A 69 14.75 -4.54 8.00
N GLY A 70 15.08 -3.50 8.76
CA GLY A 70 16.43 -3.24 9.25
C GLY A 70 16.57 -1.81 9.78
N ASP A 71 17.76 -1.45 10.27
CA ASP A 71 18.01 -0.14 10.88
C ASP A 71 17.75 1.02 9.91
N ALA A 72 18.14 0.87 8.65
CA ALA A 72 17.86 1.85 7.60
C ALA A 72 16.36 2.07 7.39
N TRP A 73 15.57 0.99 7.34
CA TRP A 73 14.12 1.08 7.23
C TRP A 73 13.49 1.73 8.47
N ARG A 74 13.96 1.39 9.68
CA ARG A 74 13.47 2.01 10.94
C ARG A 74 13.77 3.51 10.96
N LYS A 75 14.96 3.91 10.51
CA LYS A 75 15.35 5.33 10.38
C LYS A 75 14.44 6.07 9.39
N HIS A 76 14.21 5.49 8.21
CA HIS A 76 13.27 6.05 7.23
C HIS A 76 11.87 6.20 7.84
N ARG A 77 11.34 5.14 8.44
CA ARG A 77 10.01 5.15 9.07
C ARG A 77 9.88 6.24 10.13
N ARG A 78 10.91 6.47 10.95
CA ARG A 78 10.93 7.56 11.93
C ARG A 78 10.81 8.93 11.26
N ILE A 79 11.55 9.17 10.17
CA ILE A 79 11.49 10.44 9.42
C ILE A 79 10.10 10.62 8.80
N PHE A 80 9.58 9.61 8.10
CA PHE A 80 8.24 9.67 7.50
C PHE A 80 7.14 9.90 8.54
N HIS A 81 7.25 9.25 9.69
CA HIS A 81 6.27 9.41 10.76
C HIS A 81 6.23 10.84 11.32
N GLN A 82 7.35 11.57 11.34
CA GLN A 82 7.35 12.99 11.75
C GLN A 82 6.51 13.87 10.82
N ALA A 83 6.53 13.58 9.51
CA ALA A 83 5.77 14.33 8.51
C ALA A 83 4.30 13.88 8.41
N PHE A 84 4.02 12.59 8.67
CA PHE A 84 2.70 11.97 8.48
C PHE A 84 1.93 11.69 9.78
N ARG A 85 2.45 12.08 10.95
CA ARG A 85 1.69 12.00 12.20
C ARG A 85 0.42 12.88 12.14
N PRO A 86 -0.67 12.52 12.83
CA PRO A 86 -1.95 13.22 12.73
C PRO A 86 -1.85 14.74 12.92
N GLU A 87 -1.01 15.19 13.84
CA GLU A 87 -0.83 16.62 14.17
C GLU A 87 -0.12 17.36 13.03
N ALA A 88 0.90 16.74 12.43
CA ALA A 88 1.62 17.32 11.30
C ALA A 88 0.78 17.29 10.02
N ALA A 89 -0.07 16.27 9.85
CA ALA A 89 -0.88 16.11 8.66
C ALA A 89 -1.91 17.25 8.46
N VAL A 90 -2.29 17.95 9.53
CA VAL A 90 -3.23 19.08 9.48
C VAL A 90 -2.74 20.21 8.56
N ILE A 91 -1.41 20.42 8.47
CA ILE A 91 -0.83 21.49 7.64
C ILE A 91 -1.12 21.29 6.15
N TYR A 92 -1.38 20.06 5.71
CA TYR A 92 -1.67 19.75 4.31
C TYR A 92 -3.15 19.97 3.95
N ARG A 93 -4.04 20.12 4.92
CA ARG A 93 -5.50 20.24 4.68
C ARG A 93 -5.87 21.39 3.74
N PRO A 94 -5.31 22.62 3.87
CA PRO A 94 -5.64 23.71 2.96
C PRO A 94 -5.29 23.38 1.50
N MET A 95 -4.12 22.76 1.28
CA MET A 95 -3.70 22.32 -0.05
C MET A 95 -4.62 21.21 -0.60
N GLN A 96 -4.94 20.22 0.23
CA GLN A 96 -5.84 19.12 -0.13
C GLN A 96 -7.24 19.62 -0.48
N LEU A 97 -7.80 20.55 0.31
CA LEU A 97 -9.11 21.16 0.03
C LEU A 97 -9.10 21.93 -1.28
N ARG A 98 -8.05 22.71 -1.56
CA ARG A 98 -7.92 23.41 -2.84
C ARG A 98 -7.93 22.44 -4.02
N LYS A 99 -7.20 21.31 -3.91
CA LYS A 99 -7.17 20.28 -4.94
C LYS A 99 -8.50 19.54 -5.07
N ALA A 100 -9.19 19.28 -3.96
CA ALA A 100 -10.53 18.71 -3.99
C ALA A 100 -11.53 19.64 -4.70
N HIS A 101 -11.51 20.94 -4.42
CA HIS A 101 -12.36 21.91 -5.12
C HIS A 101 -12.05 21.99 -6.61
N GLN A 102 -10.76 21.97 -6.98
CA GLN A 102 -10.34 21.94 -8.39
C GLN A 102 -10.92 20.71 -9.10
N LEU A 103 -10.71 19.52 -8.53
CA LEU A 103 -11.23 18.27 -9.07
C LEU A 103 -12.76 18.29 -9.24
N LEU A 104 -13.49 18.83 -8.26
CA LEU A 104 -14.96 18.91 -8.34
C LEU A 104 -15.43 19.83 -9.47
N LEU A 105 -14.73 20.96 -9.71
CA LEU A 105 -15.06 21.86 -10.82
C LEU A 105 -14.76 21.22 -12.18
N GLU A 106 -13.64 20.52 -12.29
CA GLU A 106 -13.23 19.81 -13.50
C GLU A 106 -14.21 18.68 -13.84
N LEU A 107 -14.63 17.90 -12.84
CA LEU A 107 -15.66 16.87 -13.00
C LEU A 107 -17.04 17.44 -13.33
N LEU A 108 -17.38 18.63 -12.83
CA LEU A 108 -18.64 19.30 -13.18
C LEU A 108 -18.65 19.78 -14.64
N HIS A 109 -17.50 20.24 -15.13
CA HIS A 109 -17.38 20.74 -16.51
C HIS A 109 -17.30 19.60 -17.53
N ASP A 110 -16.49 18.58 -17.26
CA ASP A 110 -16.28 17.44 -18.14
C ASP A 110 -16.23 16.12 -17.35
N PRO A 111 -17.39 15.56 -16.99
CA PRO A 111 -17.45 14.31 -16.23
C PRO A 111 -16.95 13.10 -17.01
N GLY A 112 -16.88 13.18 -18.35
CA GLY A 112 -16.43 12.09 -19.21
C GLY A 112 -14.92 11.84 -19.13
N ASN A 113 -14.15 12.86 -18.76
CA ASN A 113 -12.69 12.82 -18.70
C ASN A 113 -12.15 12.73 -17.26
N TYR A 114 -12.86 12.03 -16.38
CA TYR A 114 -12.51 11.92 -14.96
C TYR A 114 -11.11 11.33 -14.71
N GLU A 115 -10.62 10.43 -15.57
CA GLU A 115 -9.29 9.84 -15.42
C GLU A 115 -8.21 10.92 -15.49
N HIS A 116 -8.31 11.84 -16.45
CA HIS A 116 -7.38 12.95 -16.59
C HIS A 116 -7.45 13.92 -15.40
N HIS A 117 -8.66 14.21 -14.91
CA HIS A 117 -8.83 15.10 -13.76
C HIS A 117 -8.23 14.54 -12.46
N LEU A 118 -8.10 13.21 -12.36
CA LEU A 118 -7.44 12.55 -11.23
C LEU A 118 -5.90 12.57 -11.33
N GLU A 119 -5.34 12.87 -12.48
CA GLU A 119 -3.89 13.01 -12.65
C GLU A 119 -3.41 14.27 -11.95
N THR A 120 -2.68 14.11 -10.85
CA THR A 120 -2.08 15.24 -10.13
C THR A 120 -0.63 15.39 -10.60
N HIS A 121 -0.34 16.44 -11.37
CA HIS A 121 1.04 16.87 -11.71
C HIS A 121 1.78 17.43 -10.49
#